data_AF-F8JJ73-F1
#
_entry.id   AF-F8JJ73-F1
#
_cell.length_a   1.000
_cell.length_b   1.000
_cell.length_c   1.000
_cell.angle_alpha   90.00
_cell.angle_beta   90.00
_cell.angle_gamma   90.00
#
_symmetry.space_group_name_H-M   'P 1'
#
loop_
_entity.id
_entity.type
_entity.pdbx_description
1 polymer ?
#
loop_
_entity_poly.entity_id
_entity_poly.type
_entity_poly.pdbx_seq_one_letter_code
_entity_poly.pdbx_strand_id
1 'polypeptide(L)'
;MRQDAAHPDGDPAAPLRSLLRRAEESIEVPDGLWERIAAPAARPAPAPGARRTARRWPRLPVVVAACVAALVVTGAALLTTIVLRPSARHALPAEGHHAVALTVYNAEPACRPLRTLECSLAVLPDPYAPWGGRRTVGRVWHGDRVTADCVVADATLVTDEAGVTSQRWYHVTLSDGTVGWLPGVRTRNTTEVPQCPAASGSPG
;
A
#
# COMPACT_ATOMS: atom_id res chain seq x y z
N MET A 1 56.44 -31.97 10.06
CA MET A 1 55.66 -31.92 8.80
C MET A 1 54.23 -31.54 9.16
N ARG A 2 53.88 -30.26 9.00
CA ARG A 2 52.52 -29.74 9.20
C ARG A 2 51.94 -29.56 7.80
N GLN A 3 50.92 -30.34 7.46
CA GLN A 3 50.14 -30.11 6.26
C GLN A 3 49.14 -29.01 6.57
N ASP A 4 49.38 -27.82 6.02
CA ASP A 4 48.38 -26.77 5.94
C ASP A 4 47.34 -27.19 4.89
N ALA A 5 46.19 -27.62 5.37
CA ALA A 5 45.03 -27.87 4.53
C ALA A 5 44.45 -26.51 4.08
N ALA A 6 44.76 -26.11 2.86
CA ALA A 6 44.10 -24.99 2.20
C ALA A 6 42.63 -25.34 1.94
N HIS A 7 41.74 -24.61 2.59
CA HIS A 7 40.29 -24.71 2.46
C HIS A 7 39.82 -23.93 1.21
N PRO A 8 39.15 -24.56 0.22
CA PRO A 8 38.76 -23.87 -1.01
C PRO A 8 37.31 -23.38 -0.93
N ASP A 9 37.05 -22.35 -0.14
CA ASP A 9 35.76 -21.63 -0.18
C ASP A 9 35.97 -20.25 -0.81
N GLY A 10 36.04 -20.24 -2.14
CA GLY A 10 36.03 -18.99 -2.91
C GLY A 10 34.68 -18.30 -2.78
N ASP A 11 34.68 -16.99 -2.54
CA ASP A 11 33.46 -16.18 -2.48
C ASP A 11 32.64 -16.36 -3.78
N PRO A 12 31.43 -16.97 -3.73
CA PRO A 12 30.63 -17.27 -4.92
C PRO A 12 30.13 -16.00 -5.62
N ALA A 13 30.18 -14.83 -4.96
CA ALA A 13 29.81 -13.55 -5.54
C ALA A 13 30.99 -12.84 -6.23
N ALA A 14 32.22 -13.34 -6.12
CA ALA A 14 33.39 -12.80 -6.84
C ALA A 14 33.16 -12.65 -8.38
N PRO A 15 32.63 -13.66 -9.11
CA PRO A 15 32.37 -13.50 -10.54
C PRO A 15 31.32 -12.42 -10.83
N LEU A 16 30.26 -12.33 -10.03
CA LEU A 16 29.22 -11.30 -10.19
C LEU A 16 29.80 -9.90 -9.97
N ARG A 17 30.62 -9.69 -8.94
CA ARG A 17 31.26 -8.39 -8.69
C ARG A 17 32.23 -8.01 -9.81
N SER A 18 32.93 -8.98 -10.40
CA SER A 18 33.78 -8.74 -11.58
C SER A 18 32.97 -8.34 -12.82
N LEU A 19 31.80 -8.95 -13.02
CA LEU A 19 30.89 -8.57 -14.12
C LEU A 19 30.33 -7.15 -13.93
N LEU A 20 29.88 -6.83 -12.72
CA LEU A 20 29.36 -5.49 -12.40
C LEU A 20 30.42 -4.41 -12.61
N ARG A 21 31.66 -4.66 -12.18
CA ARG A 21 32.76 -3.73 -12.39
C ARG A 21 33.06 -3.49 -13.86
N ARG A 22 33.12 -4.57 -14.66
CA ARG A 22 33.30 -4.45 -16.12
C ARG A 22 32.15 -3.69 -16.78
N ALA A 23 30.92 -3.89 -16.31
CA ALA A 23 29.78 -3.13 -16.82
C ALA A 23 29.90 -1.65 -16.46
N GLU A 24 30.29 -1.31 -15.23
CA GLU A 24 30.51 0.08 -14.79
C GLU A 24 31.65 0.76 -15.56
N GLU A 25 32.77 0.06 -15.77
CA GLU A 25 33.91 0.53 -16.58
C GLU A 25 33.53 0.77 -18.05
N SER A 26 32.50 0.07 -18.56
CA SER A 26 32.02 0.25 -19.94
C SER A 26 31.05 1.42 -20.12
N ILE A 27 30.63 2.08 -19.03
CA ILE A 27 29.72 3.23 -19.10
C ILE A 27 30.52 4.47 -19.49
N GLU A 28 30.37 4.88 -20.75
CA GLU A 28 30.88 6.16 -21.22
C GLU A 28 29.84 7.27 -20.97
N VAL A 29 30.27 8.34 -20.29
CA VAL A 29 29.42 9.51 -20.03
C VAL A 29 29.41 10.39 -21.28
N PRO A 30 28.26 10.62 -21.93
CA PRO A 30 28.21 11.48 -23.11
C PRO A 30 28.60 12.91 -22.77
N ASP A 31 29.29 13.59 -23.68
CA ASP A 31 29.64 15.00 -23.54
C ASP A 31 28.39 15.85 -23.24
N GLY A 32 28.57 16.82 -22.34
CA GLY A 32 27.49 17.73 -21.95
C GLY A 32 26.42 17.12 -21.05
N LEU A 33 26.55 15.85 -20.60
CA LEU A 33 25.53 15.20 -19.76
C LEU A 33 25.29 15.99 -18.46
N TRP A 34 26.37 16.38 -17.77
CA TRP A 34 26.29 17.08 -16.51
C TRP A 34 25.75 18.50 -16.68
N GLU A 35 26.06 19.16 -17.78
CA GLU A 35 25.53 20.47 -18.15
C GLU A 35 24.02 20.38 -18.41
N ARG A 36 23.53 19.31 -19.05
CA ARG A 36 22.09 19.07 -19.24
C ARG A 36 21.36 18.81 -17.92
N ILE A 37 22.01 18.11 -16.97
CA ILE A 37 21.43 17.82 -15.64
C ILE A 37 21.46 19.06 -14.74
N ALA A 38 22.55 19.83 -14.80
CA ALA A 38 22.76 21.04 -14.00
C ALA A 38 21.98 22.24 -14.55
N ALA A 39 21.65 22.24 -15.84
CA ALA A 39 20.78 23.24 -16.44
C ALA A 39 19.42 23.22 -15.73
N PRO A 40 19.03 24.33 -15.07
CA PRO A 40 17.68 24.44 -14.56
C PRO A 40 16.75 24.30 -15.76
N ALA A 41 15.81 23.34 -15.71
CA ALA A 41 14.72 23.30 -16.69
C ALA A 41 14.08 24.70 -16.69
N ALA A 42 14.23 25.42 -17.81
CA ALA A 42 13.68 26.77 -17.95
C ALA A 42 12.16 26.65 -17.83
N ARG A 43 11.65 26.86 -16.62
CA ARG A 43 10.21 26.97 -16.40
C ARG A 43 9.76 28.21 -17.16
N PRO A 44 8.83 28.11 -18.12
CA PRO A 44 8.26 29.29 -18.73
C PRO A 44 7.69 30.18 -17.61
N ALA A 45 8.12 31.44 -17.60
CA ALA A 45 7.70 32.40 -16.60
C ALA A 45 6.16 32.53 -16.64
N PRO A 46 5.47 32.53 -15.48
CA PRO A 46 4.05 32.83 -15.45
C PRO A 46 3.84 34.27 -15.93
N ALA A 47 3.04 34.44 -16.97
CA ALA A 47 2.66 35.74 -17.49
C ALA A 47 2.01 36.59 -16.37
N PRO A 48 2.39 37.87 -16.23
CA PRO A 48 1.82 38.73 -15.20
C PRO A 48 0.38 39.12 -15.55
N GLY A 49 -0.55 38.80 -14.64
CA GLY A 49 -1.67 39.68 -14.32
C GLY A 49 -2.91 39.59 -15.22
N ALA A 50 -3.85 38.74 -14.83
CA ALA A 50 -5.27 39.06 -14.98
C ALA A 50 -5.91 39.02 -13.58
N ARG A 51 -6.00 40.19 -12.94
CA ARG A 51 -6.80 40.42 -11.74
C ARG A 51 -8.26 40.13 -12.11
N ARG A 52 -8.73 38.90 -11.88
CA ARG A 52 -10.15 38.58 -11.98
C ARG A 52 -10.86 39.19 -10.77
N THR A 53 -11.60 40.25 -11.06
CA THR A 53 -12.48 40.95 -10.15
C THR A 53 -13.41 39.97 -9.45
N ALA A 54 -13.50 40.13 -8.13
CA ALA A 54 -14.45 39.41 -7.28
C ALA A 54 -15.87 39.74 -7.73
N ARG A 55 -16.44 38.87 -8.56
CA ARG A 55 -17.84 38.95 -8.97
C ARG A 55 -18.68 38.51 -7.77
N ARG A 56 -19.17 39.49 -7.03
CA ARG A 56 -20.22 39.34 -6.01
C ARG A 56 -21.44 38.71 -6.68
N TRP A 57 -21.72 37.45 -6.38
CA TRP A 57 -23.00 36.83 -6.75
C TRP A 57 -23.98 37.06 -5.60
N PRO A 58 -25.14 37.67 -5.85
CA PRO A 58 -26.11 37.94 -4.81
C PRO A 58 -26.70 36.60 -4.33
N ARG A 59 -26.82 36.47 -3.01
CA ARG A 59 -27.69 35.48 -2.40
C ARG A 59 -29.13 35.86 -2.71
N LEU A 60 -29.92 34.91 -3.21
CA LEU A 60 -31.37 34.95 -3.02
C LEU A 60 -31.93 33.52 -2.85
N PRO A 61 -32.76 33.29 -1.81
CA PRO A 61 -33.34 31.99 -1.46
C PRO A 61 -34.72 31.80 -2.10
N VAL A 62 -35.03 30.59 -2.58
CA VAL A 62 -36.39 30.14 -2.96
C VAL A 62 -36.46 28.63 -2.69
N VAL A 63 -37.01 28.21 -1.53
CA VAL A 63 -38.39 27.69 -1.33
C VAL A 63 -38.62 26.29 -1.92
N VAL A 64 -38.54 25.30 -1.01
CA VAL A 64 -39.52 24.25 -0.68
C VAL A 64 -40.50 23.77 -1.78
N ALA A 65 -40.48 22.43 -1.97
CA ALA A 65 -41.57 21.51 -2.35
C ALA A 65 -42.01 21.37 -3.81
N ALA A 66 -41.64 20.23 -4.42
CA ALA A 66 -42.48 19.44 -5.35
C ALA A 66 -41.90 18.02 -5.51
N CYS A 67 -42.43 17.03 -4.77
CA CYS A 67 -43.31 15.93 -5.27
C CYS A 67 -42.57 14.82 -6.06
N VAL A 68 -42.11 13.73 -5.41
CA VAL A 68 -42.85 12.48 -5.14
C VAL A 68 -43.25 11.63 -6.38
N ALA A 69 -43.01 12.09 -7.62
CA ALA A 69 -43.45 11.36 -8.83
C ALA A 69 -42.35 10.61 -9.62
N ALA A 70 -41.10 10.54 -9.14
CA ALA A 70 -40.01 9.86 -9.85
C ALA A 70 -39.65 8.45 -9.30
N LEU A 71 -40.48 7.92 -8.38
CA LEU A 71 -40.19 6.69 -7.62
C LEU A 71 -40.80 5.40 -8.19
N VAL A 72 -41.49 5.44 -9.34
CA VAL A 72 -42.22 4.26 -9.86
C VAL A 72 -41.63 3.69 -11.17
N VAL A 73 -40.69 4.38 -11.85
CA VAL A 73 -40.12 3.88 -13.13
C VAL A 73 -38.73 3.24 -12.99
N THR A 74 -38.01 3.46 -11.88
CA THR A 74 -36.69 2.81 -11.61
C THR A 74 -36.78 1.53 -10.79
N GLY A 75 -37.99 0.99 -10.54
CA GLY A 75 -38.18 -0.27 -9.80
C GLY A 75 -38.05 -1.54 -10.66
N ALA A 76 -38.28 -1.46 -11.97
CA ALA A 76 -38.35 -2.64 -12.84
C ALA A 76 -37.00 -3.10 -13.43
N ALA A 77 -35.96 -2.26 -13.39
CA ALA A 77 -34.64 -2.58 -13.96
C ALA A 77 -33.67 -3.23 -12.95
N LEU A 78 -33.99 -3.24 -11.64
CA LEU A 78 -33.13 -3.81 -10.61
C LEU A 78 -33.42 -5.30 -10.32
N LEU A 79 -34.50 -5.85 -10.86
CA LEU A 79 -34.95 -7.22 -10.61
C LEU A 79 -34.39 -8.25 -11.60
N THR A 80 -33.83 -7.83 -12.73
CA THR A 80 -33.28 -8.74 -13.75
C THR A 80 -31.79 -9.06 -13.57
N THR A 81 -31.03 -8.31 -12.77
CA THR A 81 -29.59 -8.56 -12.57
C THR A 81 -29.26 -9.46 -11.38
N ILE A 82 -30.25 -9.80 -10.53
CA ILE A 82 -30.07 -10.67 -9.36
C ILE A 82 -30.21 -12.16 -9.72
N VAL A 83 -30.92 -12.50 -10.81
CA VAL A 83 -31.27 -13.91 -11.11
C VAL A 83 -30.19 -14.64 -11.95
N LEU A 84 -29.22 -13.93 -12.54
CA LEU A 84 -28.20 -14.52 -13.43
C LEU A 84 -26.74 -14.26 -12.99
N ARG A 85 -26.45 -14.18 -11.69
CA ARG A 85 -25.05 -14.34 -11.24
C ARG A 85 -24.76 -15.83 -11.05
N PRO A 86 -23.81 -16.41 -11.82
CA PRO A 86 -23.33 -17.76 -11.55
C PRO A 86 -22.75 -17.79 -10.14
N SER A 87 -23.20 -18.77 -9.35
CA SER A 87 -22.77 -18.99 -7.99
C SER A 87 -21.24 -19.05 -7.93
N ALA A 88 -20.62 -17.99 -7.42
CA ALA A 88 -19.26 -18.07 -6.91
C ALA A 88 -19.30 -19.11 -5.79
N ARG A 89 -18.62 -20.23 -6.03
CA ARG A 89 -18.51 -21.34 -5.09
C ARG A 89 -18.06 -20.76 -3.76
N HIS A 90 -18.93 -20.84 -2.76
CA HIS A 90 -18.57 -20.52 -1.39
C HIS A 90 -17.52 -21.55 -0.99
N ALA A 91 -16.26 -21.14 -0.92
CA ALA A 91 -15.29 -21.83 -0.09
C ALA A 91 -15.88 -21.77 1.33
N LEU A 92 -16.18 -22.93 1.91
CA LEU A 92 -16.66 -23.04 3.28
C LEU A 92 -15.68 -22.29 4.19
N PRO A 93 -16.16 -21.40 5.08
CA PRO A 93 -15.28 -20.77 6.04
C PRO A 93 -14.71 -21.86 6.96
N ALA A 94 -13.38 -21.95 7.02
CA ALA A 94 -12.72 -22.69 8.07
C ALA A 94 -13.19 -22.15 9.43
N GLU A 95 -13.45 -23.05 10.37
CA GLU A 95 -13.96 -22.76 11.70
C GLU A 95 -13.17 -21.63 12.39
N GLY A 96 -13.90 -20.67 12.97
CA GLY A 96 -13.50 -20.00 14.20
C GLY A 96 -12.56 -18.80 14.15
N HIS A 97 -12.40 -18.09 13.03
CA HIS A 97 -11.62 -16.84 13.01
C HIS A 97 -12.52 -15.65 12.69
N HIS A 98 -12.77 -14.80 13.69
CA HIS A 98 -13.51 -13.56 13.53
C HIS A 98 -12.72 -12.59 12.65
N ALA A 99 -13.01 -12.58 11.37
CA ALA A 99 -12.39 -11.70 10.40
C ALA A 99 -12.97 -10.28 10.53
N VAL A 100 -12.12 -9.30 10.81
CA VAL A 100 -12.48 -7.89 11.04
C VAL A 100 -12.12 -7.06 9.80
N ALA A 101 -13.07 -6.29 9.27
CA ALA A 101 -12.79 -5.38 8.16
C ALA A 101 -12.02 -4.15 8.65
N LEU A 102 -10.83 -3.92 8.08
CA LEU A 102 -10.00 -2.75 8.33
C LEU A 102 -10.02 -1.81 7.13
N THR A 103 -9.91 -0.51 7.40
CA THR A 103 -9.70 0.51 6.36
C THR A 103 -8.25 0.97 6.38
N VAL A 104 -7.61 0.90 5.21
CA VAL A 104 -6.23 1.31 5.00
C VAL A 104 -6.12 2.84 5.05
N TYR A 105 -5.12 3.32 5.77
CA TYR A 105 -4.88 4.74 5.97
C TYR A 105 -3.46 5.12 5.54
N ASN A 106 -3.36 6.10 4.64
CA ASN A 106 -2.08 6.71 4.27
C ASN A 106 -1.93 8.04 5.03
N ALA A 107 -0.83 8.17 5.78
CA ALA A 107 -0.51 9.36 6.55
C ALA A 107 -0.32 10.59 5.65
N GLU A 108 0.28 10.41 4.48
CA GLU A 108 0.55 11.46 3.50
C GLU A 108 -0.73 11.95 2.82
N PRO A 109 -1.17 13.20 3.07
CA PRO A 109 -2.42 13.71 2.50
C PRO A 109 -2.44 13.73 0.98
N ALA A 110 -1.29 14.01 0.35
CA ALA A 110 -1.14 14.04 -1.10
C ALA A 110 -1.39 12.69 -1.76
N CYS A 111 -1.15 11.58 -1.04
CA CYS A 111 -1.33 10.23 -1.56
C CYS A 111 -2.73 9.66 -1.33
N ARG A 112 -3.56 10.28 -0.49
CA ARG A 112 -4.92 9.79 -0.20
C ARG A 112 -5.85 9.73 -1.43
N PRO A 113 -5.84 10.70 -2.36
CA PRO A 113 -6.66 10.62 -3.57
C PRO A 113 -5.99 9.82 -4.71
N LEU A 114 -4.73 9.41 -4.55
CA LEU A 114 -3.93 8.83 -5.63
C LEU A 114 -3.81 7.31 -5.50
N ARG A 115 -3.93 6.62 -6.64
CA ARG A 115 -3.75 5.16 -6.74
C ARG A 115 -2.51 4.79 -7.56
N THR A 116 -1.41 5.51 -7.37
CA THR A 116 -0.13 5.23 -8.05
C THR A 116 0.76 4.31 -7.22
N LEU A 117 1.85 3.79 -7.80
CA LEU A 117 2.76 2.90 -7.10
C LEU A 117 3.50 3.60 -5.96
N GLU A 118 3.82 4.88 -6.14
CA GLU A 118 4.49 5.73 -5.14
C GLU A 118 3.61 5.94 -3.91
N CYS A 119 2.29 6.02 -4.11
CA CYS A 119 1.30 6.21 -3.06
C CYS A 119 0.73 4.90 -2.49
N SER A 120 1.29 3.75 -2.91
CA SER A 120 0.89 2.45 -2.40
C SER A 120 1.61 2.12 -1.08
N LEU A 121 0.90 1.43 -0.20
CA LEU A 121 1.43 0.93 1.06
C LEU A 121 1.73 -0.56 0.91
N ALA A 122 2.94 -0.94 1.32
CA ALA A 122 3.40 -2.31 1.19
C ALA A 122 2.74 -3.23 2.22
N VAL A 123 2.28 -4.38 1.75
CA VAL A 123 1.92 -5.54 2.57
C VAL A 123 3.10 -6.50 2.53
N LEU A 124 3.53 -6.95 3.71
CA LEU A 124 4.82 -7.60 3.91
C LEU A 124 4.64 -9.05 4.36
N PRO A 125 5.58 -9.96 4.05
CA PRO A 125 5.43 -11.37 4.38
C PRO A 125 5.63 -11.69 5.86
N ASP A 126 6.44 -10.89 6.56
CA ASP A 126 6.87 -11.14 7.94
C ASP A 126 6.83 -9.82 8.72
N PRO A 127 6.13 -9.74 9.87
CA PRO A 127 6.04 -8.53 10.66
C PRO A 127 7.29 -8.27 11.52
N TYR A 128 8.18 -9.25 11.71
CA TYR A 128 9.39 -9.16 12.55
C TYR A 128 10.69 -8.87 11.77
N ALA A 129 10.69 -9.02 10.44
CA ALA A 129 11.89 -8.82 9.63
C ALA A 129 12.49 -7.39 9.74
N PRO A 130 13.80 -7.17 9.59
CA PRO A 130 14.34 -5.81 9.49
C PRO A 130 13.76 -5.05 8.28
N TRP A 131 13.57 -3.73 8.37
CA TRP A 131 12.89 -2.93 7.33
C TRP A 131 13.65 -2.87 5.98
N GLY A 132 14.98 -2.78 6.03
CA GLY A 132 15.84 -2.64 4.84
C GLY A 132 15.99 -3.95 4.07
N GLY A 133 15.07 -4.22 3.15
CA GLY A 133 15.16 -5.38 2.23
C GLY A 133 13.92 -6.27 2.20
N ARG A 134 12.82 -5.88 2.86
CA ARG A 134 11.60 -6.68 2.83
C ARG A 134 10.97 -6.66 1.44
N ARG A 135 10.79 -7.85 0.87
CA ARG A 135 9.96 -8.04 -0.32
C ARG A 135 8.52 -7.67 0.01
N THR A 136 7.87 -6.94 -0.89
CA THR A 136 6.43 -6.69 -0.84
C THR A 136 5.67 -7.90 -1.39
N VAL A 137 4.67 -8.39 -0.68
CA VAL A 137 3.77 -9.46 -1.16
C VAL A 137 2.49 -8.91 -1.79
N GLY A 138 2.08 -7.70 -1.38
CA GLY A 138 0.90 -7.02 -1.92
C GLY A 138 0.98 -5.51 -1.72
N ARG A 139 0.12 -4.78 -2.41
CA ARG A 139 0.02 -3.31 -2.31
C ARG A 139 -1.41 -2.92 -2.04
N VAL A 140 -1.59 -1.97 -1.14
CA VAL A 140 -2.89 -1.38 -0.79
C VAL A 140 -2.79 0.14 -0.82
N TRP A 141 -3.91 0.80 -1.03
CA TRP A 141 -4.02 2.25 -1.09
C TRP A 141 -4.93 2.78 0.01
N HIS A 142 -4.86 4.09 0.22
CA HIS A 142 -5.77 4.74 1.15
C HIS A 142 -7.24 4.42 0.83
N GLY A 143 -8.03 4.12 1.85
CA GLY A 143 -9.44 3.79 1.73
C GLY A 143 -9.72 2.34 1.30
N ASP A 144 -8.71 1.56 0.93
CA ASP A 144 -8.89 0.14 0.65
C ASP A 144 -9.40 -0.58 1.89
N ARG A 145 -10.31 -1.54 1.67
CA ARG A 145 -10.82 -2.43 2.71
C ARG A 145 -10.05 -3.74 2.66
N VAL A 146 -9.45 -4.12 3.77
CA VAL A 146 -8.76 -5.40 3.93
C VAL A 146 -9.40 -6.16 5.07
N THR A 147 -9.32 -7.49 5.04
CA THR A 147 -9.85 -8.32 6.11
C THR A 147 -8.69 -8.72 7.02
N ALA A 148 -8.79 -8.47 8.33
CA ALA A 148 -7.80 -8.90 9.30
C ALA A 148 -8.35 -10.01 10.19
N ASP A 149 -7.64 -11.12 10.29
CA ASP A 149 -8.01 -12.24 11.17
C ASP A 149 -7.34 -12.16 12.54
N CYS A 150 -6.14 -11.58 12.64
CA CYS A 150 -5.47 -11.39 13.92
C CYS A 150 -4.45 -10.23 13.92
N VAL A 151 -3.96 -9.86 15.11
CA VAL A 151 -2.92 -8.83 15.32
C VAL A 151 -1.80 -9.35 16.21
N VAL A 152 -0.55 -8.99 15.90
CA VAL A 152 0.60 -9.11 16.83
C VAL A 152 0.96 -7.72 17.35
N ALA A 153 1.37 -7.61 18.61
CA ALA A 153 1.60 -6.31 19.27
C ALA A 153 3.08 -6.00 19.56
N ASP A 154 3.97 -6.96 19.34
CA ASP A 154 5.39 -6.98 19.68
C ASP A 154 6.30 -7.12 18.45
N ALA A 155 5.78 -6.79 17.27
CA ALA A 155 6.52 -6.83 16.01
C ALA A 155 7.40 -5.59 15.80
N THR A 156 8.13 -5.56 14.68
CA THR A 156 9.07 -4.47 14.38
C THR A 156 8.38 -3.10 14.48
N LEU A 157 8.98 -2.18 15.25
CA LEU A 157 8.49 -0.82 15.39
C LEU A 157 8.53 -0.10 14.03
N VAL A 158 7.39 0.43 13.59
CA VAL A 158 7.29 1.24 12.36
C VAL A 158 6.83 2.64 12.73
N THR A 159 7.45 3.63 12.09
CA THR A 159 7.05 5.05 12.14
C THR A 159 6.47 5.44 10.79
N ASP A 160 5.31 6.11 10.78
CA ASP A 160 4.74 6.68 9.55
C ASP A 160 5.30 8.08 9.24
N GLU A 161 4.90 8.64 8.10
CA GLU A 161 5.34 9.95 7.62
C GLU A 161 4.81 11.11 8.47
N ALA A 162 3.85 10.85 9.36
CA ALA A 162 3.35 11.81 10.35
C ALA A 162 4.01 11.66 11.73
N GLY A 163 4.99 10.75 11.88
CA GLY A 163 5.70 10.49 13.13
C GLY A 163 4.94 9.58 14.12
N VAL A 164 3.83 8.97 13.71
CA VAL A 164 3.11 7.99 14.55
C VAL A 164 3.87 6.67 14.51
N THR A 165 4.05 6.05 15.68
CA THR A 165 4.75 4.78 15.81
C THR A 165 3.82 3.65 16.23
N SER A 166 4.12 2.41 15.81
CA SER A 166 3.39 1.22 16.25
C SER A 166 4.24 -0.04 16.11
N GLN A 167 4.14 -0.94 17.09
CA GLN A 167 4.59 -2.34 17.02
C GLN A 167 3.46 -3.30 16.67
N ARG A 168 2.23 -2.79 16.53
CA ARG A 168 1.08 -3.59 16.09
C ARG A 168 1.17 -3.89 14.60
N TRP A 169 0.96 -5.13 14.21
CA TRP A 169 0.86 -5.57 12.82
C TRP A 169 -0.34 -6.48 12.66
N TYR A 170 -1.15 -6.20 11.64
CA TYR A 170 -2.36 -6.97 11.34
C TYR A 170 -2.05 -8.02 10.28
N HIS A 171 -2.41 -9.26 10.55
CA HIS A 171 -2.46 -10.30 9.52
C HIS A 171 -3.69 -10.03 8.67
N VAL A 172 -3.50 -9.80 7.37
CA VAL A 172 -4.53 -9.33 6.46
C VAL A 172 -4.65 -10.20 5.21
N THR A 173 -5.88 -10.37 4.75
CA THR A 173 -6.23 -10.91 3.44
C THR A 173 -6.77 -9.78 2.56
N LEU A 174 -6.15 -9.59 1.40
CA LEU A 174 -6.52 -8.62 0.39
C LEU A 174 -7.67 -9.15 -0.48
N SER A 175 -8.28 -8.29 -1.29
CA SER A 175 -9.41 -8.66 -2.15
C SER A 175 -9.05 -9.68 -3.24
N ASP A 176 -7.78 -9.77 -3.62
CA ASP A 176 -7.24 -10.74 -4.58
C ASP A 176 -6.83 -12.07 -3.93
N GLY A 177 -7.03 -12.22 -2.61
CA GLY A 177 -6.61 -13.40 -1.84
C GLY A 177 -5.15 -13.37 -1.40
N THR A 178 -4.40 -12.31 -1.71
CA THR A 178 -3.04 -12.14 -1.18
C THR A 178 -3.10 -12.02 0.34
N VAL A 179 -2.24 -12.76 1.04
CA VAL A 179 -2.13 -12.72 2.50
C VAL A 179 -0.79 -12.12 2.89
N GLY A 180 -0.79 -11.31 3.95
CA GLY A 180 0.44 -10.76 4.52
C GLY A 180 0.17 -9.87 5.72
N TRP A 181 1.12 -9.01 6.02
CA TRP A 181 1.13 -8.18 7.22
C TRP A 181 1.10 -6.71 6.89
N LEU A 182 0.16 -5.99 7.50
CA LEU A 182 0.01 -4.54 7.38
C LEU A 182 0.39 -3.86 8.71
N PRO A 183 1.33 -2.90 8.72
CA PRO A 183 1.68 -2.18 9.94
C PRO A 183 0.49 -1.40 10.50
N GLY A 184 0.36 -1.36 11.82
CA GLY A 184 -0.77 -0.72 12.49
C GLY A 184 -0.89 0.78 12.21
N VAL A 185 0.23 1.46 11.99
CA VAL A 185 0.26 2.88 11.56
C VAL A 185 -0.45 3.14 10.23
N ARG A 186 -0.58 2.10 9.38
CA ARG A 186 -1.28 2.13 8.08
C ARG A 186 -2.78 1.87 8.20
N THR A 187 -3.31 1.95 9.42
CA THR A 187 -4.73 1.79 9.72
C THR A 187 -5.20 2.91 10.64
N ARG A 188 -6.52 3.10 10.70
CA ARG A 188 -7.21 3.89 11.74
C ARG A 188 -8.27 3.02 12.37
N ASN A 189 -7.88 1.80 12.72
CA ASN A 189 -8.80 0.81 13.24
C ASN A 189 -9.30 1.24 14.63
N THR A 190 -10.62 1.31 14.78
CA THR A 190 -11.31 1.54 16.06
C THR A 190 -11.96 0.28 16.61
N THR A 191 -11.93 -0.82 15.85
CA THR A 191 -12.52 -2.11 16.23
C THR A 191 -11.43 -3.03 16.76
N GLU A 192 -11.71 -3.81 17.80
CA GLU A 192 -10.72 -4.75 18.32
C GLU A 192 -10.53 -5.94 17.36
N VAL A 193 -9.26 -6.26 17.08
CA VAL A 193 -8.85 -7.45 16.33
C VAL A 193 -8.19 -8.40 17.34
N PRO A 194 -8.55 -9.69 17.35
CA PRO A 194 -7.99 -10.65 18.31
C PRO A 194 -6.48 -10.83 18.11
N GLN A 195 -5.77 -11.15 19.20
CA GLN A 195 -4.34 -11.46 19.12
C GLN A 195 -4.12 -12.74 18.30
N CYS A 196 -3.04 -12.77 17.51
CA CYS A 196 -2.66 -14.00 16.82
C CYS A 196 -2.33 -15.07 17.85
N PRO A 197 -2.71 -16.34 17.60
CA PRO A 197 -2.34 -17.43 18.50
C PRO A 197 -0.81 -17.46 18.60
N ALA A 198 -0.30 -17.57 19.82
CA ALA A 198 1.11 -17.91 20.01
C ALA A 198 1.35 -19.20 19.23
N ALA A 199 2.45 -19.28 18.47
CA ALA A 199 2.83 -20.52 17.80
C ALA A 199 2.89 -21.60 18.88
N SER A 200 1.85 -22.44 18.93
CA SER A 200 1.72 -23.48 19.92
C SER A 200 2.92 -24.39 19.72
N GLY A 201 3.84 -24.37 20.69
CA GLY A 201 5.07 -25.15 20.65
C GLY A 201 4.74 -26.57 20.24
N SER A 202 5.44 -27.05 19.20
CA SER A 202 5.47 -28.47 18.92
C SER A 202 6.06 -29.17 20.15
N PRO A 203 5.44 -30.25 20.66
CA PRO A 203 5.89 -30.91 21.88
C PRO A 203 7.19 -31.68 21.63
N GLY A 204 8.08 -31.64 22.64
CA GLY A 204 8.97 -32.71 23.08
C GLY A 204 9.93 -33.32 22.07
#